data_AF-B0WCL2-F1
#
_entry.id   AF-B0WCL2-F1
#
_cell.length_a   1.000
_cell.length_b   1.000
_cell.length_c   1.000
_cell.angle_alpha   90.00
_cell.angle_beta   90.00
_cell.angle_gamma   90.00
#
_symmetry.space_group_name_H-M   'P 1'
#
loop_
_entity.id
_entity.type
_entity.pdbx_description
1 polymer ?
#
loop_
_entity_poly.entity_id
_entity_poly.type
_entity_poly.pdbx_seq_one_letter_code
_entity_poly.pdbx_strand_id
1 'polypeptide(L)'
;MPSTDIVTIIASIVVLVMGTSGQVFATSALRGLRFFQILRMVRMDRRGGTWKLLGSVVYAHRQELITTLYIGFLGLIFASFLVYLMEKDVDKTKFNNFAQALWWGVITLCTVGYGDMVPETWQGKIIASFCALLGISFFALPAGILGSGFALKVQQQQRQKHMIRRRQPAATLIQSLWRCYAADEHSLSEATWKIHQVPLPSPPPS
;
A
#
# COMPACT_ATOMS: atom_id res chain seq x y z
N MET A 1 -9.44 -1.07 18.52
CA MET A 1 -8.33 -0.78 19.45
C MET A 1 -8.41 0.70 19.82
N PRO A 2 -8.98 1.05 20.99
CA PRO A 2 -9.18 2.44 21.45
C PRO A 2 -7.91 3.13 21.98
N SER A 3 -6.81 2.40 22.15
CA SER A 3 -5.62 2.86 22.87
C SER A 3 -4.85 3.98 22.16
N THR A 4 -4.88 4.05 20.83
CA THR A 4 -4.11 5.04 20.07
C THR A 4 -4.85 6.37 19.87
N ASP A 5 -6.19 6.34 19.81
CA ASP A 5 -7.04 7.55 19.82
C ASP A 5 -6.86 8.33 21.13
N ILE A 6 -6.77 7.62 22.25
CA ILE A 6 -6.51 8.18 23.58
C ILE A 6 -5.15 8.90 23.60
N VAL A 7 -4.09 8.29 23.05
CA VAL A 7 -2.75 8.92 22.99
C VAL A 7 -2.78 10.23 22.20
N THR A 8 -3.55 10.32 21.11
CA THR A 8 -3.69 11.60 20.38
C THR A 8 -4.50 12.64 21.11
N ILE A 9 -5.59 12.23 21.74
CA ILE A 9 -6.44 13.16 22.49
C ILE A 9 -5.66 13.71 23.68
N ILE A 10 -4.93 12.85 24.40
CA ILE A 10 -4.02 13.25 25.48
C ILE A 10 -2.93 14.18 24.96
N ALA A 11 -2.25 13.84 23.86
CA ALA A 11 -1.22 14.70 23.28
C ALA A 11 -1.77 16.08 22.86
N SER A 12 -2.96 16.13 22.25
CA SER A 12 -3.62 17.39 21.89
C SER A 12 -4.02 18.22 23.11
N ILE A 13 -4.50 17.58 24.18
CA ILE A 13 -4.88 18.25 25.44
C ILE A 13 -3.63 18.79 26.16
N VAL A 14 -2.57 17.98 26.28
CA VAL A 14 -1.29 18.39 26.91
C VAL A 14 -0.70 19.62 26.21
N VAL A 15 -0.73 19.63 24.88
CA VAL A 15 -0.22 20.75 24.07
C VAL A 15 -1.09 22.01 24.22
N LEU A 16 -2.42 21.87 24.29
CA LEU A 16 -3.34 22.97 24.57
C LEU A 16 -3.11 23.59 25.95
N VAL A 17 -2.89 22.76 26.97
CA VAL A 17 -2.63 23.21 28.34
C VAL A 17 -1.27 23.91 28.43
N MET A 18 -0.20 23.35 27.87
CA MET A 18 1.14 23.98 27.86
C MET A 18 1.20 25.27 27.03
N GLY A 19 0.35 25.41 26.00
CA GLY A 19 0.30 26.61 25.15
C GLY A 19 -0.27 27.86 25.85
N THR A 20 -0.93 27.71 27.00
CA THR A 20 -1.50 28.84 27.75
C THR A 20 -0.47 29.68 28.50
N SER A 21 0.74 29.15 28.73
CA SER A 21 1.74 29.78 29.61
C SER A 21 2.79 30.65 28.88
N GLY A 22 2.84 30.66 27.53
CA GLY A 22 3.79 31.51 26.79
C GLY A 22 3.60 31.53 25.27
N GLN A 23 3.57 32.74 24.67
CA GLN A 23 3.30 32.95 23.24
C GLN A 23 4.31 32.27 22.30
N VAL A 24 5.59 32.19 22.68
CA VAL A 24 6.64 31.49 21.88
C VAL A 24 6.48 29.96 21.95
N PHE A 25 6.09 29.41 23.10
CA PHE A 25 5.79 27.98 23.24
C PHE A 25 4.53 27.59 22.47
N ALA A 26 3.51 28.47 22.42
CA ALA A 26 2.29 28.24 21.68
C ALA A 26 2.53 28.01 20.18
N THR A 27 3.46 28.73 19.54
CA THR A 27 3.76 28.55 18.11
C THR A 27 4.41 27.19 17.79
N SER A 28 5.37 26.74 18.61
CA SER A 28 6.02 25.43 18.49
C SER A 28 5.05 24.28 18.80
N ALA A 29 4.22 24.45 19.83
CA ALA A 29 3.12 23.57 20.20
C ALA A 29 2.12 23.38 19.04
N LEU A 30 1.71 24.47 18.39
CA LEU A 30 0.79 24.42 17.23
C LEU A 30 1.40 23.74 16.00
N ARG A 31 2.71 23.89 15.75
CA ARG A 31 3.41 23.12 14.70
C ARG A 31 3.43 21.62 15.01
N GLY A 32 3.69 21.25 16.26
CA GLY A 32 3.60 19.86 16.72
C GLY A 32 2.18 19.29 16.59
N LEU A 33 1.15 20.11 16.86
CA LEU A 33 -0.25 19.71 16.73
C LEU A 33 -0.63 19.40 15.27
N ARG A 34 -0.11 20.16 14.29
CA ARG A 34 -0.27 19.83 12.85
C ARG A 34 0.34 18.48 12.48
N PHE A 35 1.47 18.11 13.06
CA PHE A 35 2.08 16.78 12.87
C PHE A 35 1.20 15.67 13.47
N PHE A 36 0.63 15.88 14.65
CA PHE A 36 -0.34 14.95 15.25
C PHE A 36 -1.65 14.84 14.46
N GLN A 37 -2.09 15.90 13.78
CA GLN A 37 -3.25 15.88 12.87
C GLN A 37 -3.01 14.99 11.64
N ILE A 38 -1.81 15.01 11.05
CA ILE A 38 -1.44 14.11 9.95
C ILE A 38 -1.44 12.66 10.44
N LEU A 39 -0.88 12.39 11.63
CA LEU A 39 -0.93 11.07 12.26
C LEU A 39 -2.36 10.57 12.51
N ARG A 40 -3.33 11.47 12.68
CA ARG A 40 -4.75 11.13 12.80
C ARG A 40 -5.35 10.67 11.45
N MET A 41 -5.02 11.35 10.35
CA MET A 41 -5.50 10.97 9.01
C MET A 41 -5.00 9.59 8.58
N VAL A 42 -3.73 9.27 8.85
CA VAL A 42 -3.13 7.94 8.56
C VAL A 42 -3.86 6.81 9.30
N ARG A 43 -4.51 7.11 10.43
CA ARG A 43 -5.22 6.15 11.28
C ARG A 43 -6.67 5.90 10.89
N MET A 44 -7.20 6.60 9.89
CA MET A 44 -8.57 6.37 9.41
C MET A 44 -8.75 5.01 8.70
N ASP A 45 -7.67 4.28 8.40
CA ASP A 45 -7.74 2.85 8.02
C ASP A 45 -8.01 1.97 9.26
N ARG A 46 -9.25 2.05 9.76
CA ARG A 46 -9.74 1.44 11.02
C ARG A 46 -9.57 -0.09 11.12
N ARG A 47 -9.20 -0.78 10.03
CA ARG A 47 -9.00 -2.24 9.98
C ARG A 47 -7.60 -2.66 9.51
N GLY A 48 -6.74 -1.70 9.15
CA GLY A 48 -5.43 -1.98 8.54
C GLY A 48 -5.55 -2.83 7.26
N GLY A 49 -6.71 -2.76 6.59
CA GLY A 49 -7.01 -3.61 5.44
C GLY A 49 -6.13 -3.24 4.25
N THR A 50 -5.89 -1.95 4.06
CA THR A 50 -5.05 -1.41 2.99
C THR A 50 -3.59 -1.80 3.22
N TRP A 51 -3.09 -1.66 4.45
CA TRP A 51 -1.74 -2.07 4.83
C TRP A 51 -1.52 -3.58 4.72
N LYS A 52 -2.50 -4.41 5.11
CA LYS A 52 -2.45 -5.87 4.93
C LYS A 52 -2.48 -6.25 3.46
N LEU A 53 -3.28 -5.57 2.64
CA LEU A 53 -3.37 -5.81 1.21
C LEU A 53 -2.03 -5.49 0.54
N LEU A 54 -1.51 -4.28 0.76
CA LEU A 54 -0.23 -3.80 0.27
C LEU A 54 0.92 -4.71 0.70
N GLY A 55 1.05 -4.98 2.01
CA GLY A 55 2.09 -5.86 2.54
C GLY A 55 2.04 -7.27 1.96
N SER A 56 0.84 -7.81 1.70
CA SER A 56 0.72 -9.12 1.08
C SER A 56 1.04 -9.12 -0.43
N VAL A 57 0.79 -8.03 -1.17
CA VAL A 57 1.26 -7.91 -2.57
C VAL A 57 2.78 -7.78 -2.61
N VAL A 58 3.36 -6.91 -1.77
CA VAL A 58 4.81 -6.74 -1.65
C VAL A 58 5.48 -8.06 -1.28
N TYR A 59 4.93 -8.80 -0.31
CA TYR A 59 5.48 -10.09 0.09
C TYR A 59 5.38 -11.11 -1.04
N ALA A 60 4.27 -11.17 -1.78
CA ALA A 60 4.11 -12.08 -2.90
C ALA A 60 5.15 -11.83 -4.01
N HIS A 61 5.44 -10.57 -4.31
CA HIS A 61 6.37 -10.15 -5.37
C HIS A 61 7.75 -9.72 -4.84
N ARG A 62 8.12 -10.12 -3.61
CA ARG A 62 9.34 -9.62 -2.93
C ARG A 62 10.62 -9.91 -3.71
N GLN A 63 10.70 -11.08 -4.36
CA GLN A 63 11.88 -11.47 -5.13
C GLN A 63 12.07 -10.57 -6.36
N GLU A 64 10.99 -10.29 -7.08
CA GLU A 64 10.99 -9.41 -8.26
C GLU A 64 11.33 -7.97 -7.86
N LEU A 65 10.75 -7.48 -6.76
CA LEU A 65 11.02 -6.15 -6.21
C LEU A 65 12.48 -5.99 -5.76
N ILE A 66 13.01 -6.96 -5.00
CA ILE A 66 14.41 -6.92 -4.55
C ILE A 66 15.35 -6.97 -5.75
N THR A 67 15.06 -7.82 -6.74
CA THR A 67 15.91 -7.96 -7.93
C THR A 67 15.94 -6.67 -8.75
N THR A 68 14.77 -6.07 -9.00
CA THR A 68 14.68 -4.81 -9.76
C THR A 68 15.32 -3.64 -9.03
N LEU A 69 15.13 -3.52 -7.71
CA LEU A 69 15.82 -2.52 -6.89
C LEU A 69 17.32 -2.74 -6.85
N TYR A 70 17.79 -3.97 -6.74
CA TYR A 70 19.21 -4.30 -6.74
C TYR A 70 19.88 -3.91 -8.06
N ILE A 71 19.29 -4.32 -9.20
CA ILE A 71 19.80 -3.98 -10.53
C ILE A 71 19.73 -2.46 -10.76
N GLY A 72 18.63 -1.82 -10.38
CA GLY A 72 18.47 -0.37 -10.47
C GLY A 72 19.50 0.39 -9.64
N PHE A 73 19.76 -0.05 -8.40
CA PHE A 73 20.77 0.56 -7.53
C PHE A 73 22.19 0.37 -8.07
N LEU A 74 22.52 -0.81 -8.60
CA LEU A 74 23.81 -1.05 -9.25
C LEU A 74 23.98 -0.18 -10.50
N GLY A 75 22.93 -0.08 -11.33
CA GLY A 75 22.89 0.79 -12.49
C GLY A 75 23.03 2.27 -12.13
N LEU A 76 22.44 2.70 -11.00
CA LEU A 76 22.57 4.06 -10.47
C LEU A 76 24.02 4.37 -10.09
N ILE A 77 24.67 3.50 -9.32
CA ILE A 77 26.09 3.69 -8.95
C ILE A 77 26.96 3.73 -10.20
N PHE A 78 26.72 2.82 -11.15
CA PHE A 78 27.48 2.74 -12.39
C PHE A 78 27.31 3.99 -13.27
N ALA A 79 26.07 4.46 -13.46
CA ALA A 79 25.77 5.67 -14.23
C ALA A 79 26.40 6.92 -13.61
N SER A 80 26.25 7.09 -12.29
CA SER A 80 26.86 8.19 -11.54
C SER A 80 28.39 8.16 -11.62
N PHE A 81 28.99 6.97 -11.56
CA PHE A 81 30.44 6.82 -11.68
C PHE A 81 30.95 7.19 -13.08
N LEU A 82 30.28 6.72 -14.13
CA LEU A 82 30.67 7.07 -15.51
C LEU A 82 30.56 8.56 -15.77
N VAL A 83 29.46 9.20 -15.36
CA VAL A 83 29.29 10.65 -15.54
C VAL A 83 30.30 11.43 -14.71
N TYR A 84 30.59 10.99 -13.48
CA TYR A 84 31.65 11.58 -12.66
C TYR A 84 33.00 11.53 -13.38
N LEU A 85 33.39 10.38 -13.95
CA LEU A 85 34.66 10.26 -14.65
C LEU A 85 34.77 11.18 -15.87
N MET A 86 33.67 11.45 -16.56
CA MET A 86 33.65 12.32 -17.74
C MET A 86 33.64 13.82 -17.38
N GLU A 87 33.08 14.17 -16.23
CA GLU A 87 32.86 15.57 -15.84
C GLU A 87 33.84 16.09 -14.77
N LYS A 88 34.60 15.21 -14.11
CA LYS A 88 35.48 15.58 -12.98
C LYS A 88 36.63 16.54 -13.34
N ASP A 89 37.11 16.49 -14.59
CA ASP A 89 38.28 17.24 -15.04
C ASP A 89 37.91 18.51 -15.85
N VAL A 90 36.62 18.87 -15.88
CA VAL A 90 36.15 19.99 -16.69
C VAL A 90 35.88 21.21 -15.81
N ASP A 91 36.58 22.30 -16.12
CA ASP A 91 36.40 23.58 -15.44
C ASP A 91 34.95 24.07 -15.62
N LYS A 92 34.30 24.42 -14.49
CA LYS A 92 32.89 24.87 -14.33
C LYS A 92 31.84 23.78 -14.13
N THR A 93 32.19 22.49 -14.06
CA THR A 93 31.18 21.48 -13.70
C THR A 93 30.85 21.51 -12.22
N LYS A 94 29.65 21.07 -11.87
CA LYS A 94 29.22 20.91 -10.47
C LYS A 94 29.61 19.55 -9.89
N PHE A 95 30.28 18.69 -10.66
CA PHE A 95 30.62 17.31 -10.29
C PHE A 95 31.97 17.21 -9.57
N ASN A 96 32.11 17.91 -8.45
CA ASN A 96 33.39 17.98 -7.71
C ASN A 96 33.69 16.68 -6.94
N ASN A 97 32.66 15.97 -6.51
CA ASN A 97 32.82 14.71 -5.78
C ASN A 97 31.82 13.65 -6.26
N PHE A 98 32.10 12.39 -5.91
CA PHE A 98 31.24 11.27 -6.29
C PHE A 98 29.83 11.39 -5.68
N ALA A 99 29.68 11.97 -4.49
CA ALA A 99 28.37 12.14 -3.84
C ALA A 99 27.45 13.08 -4.64
N GLN A 100 28.00 14.10 -5.28
CA GLN A 100 27.30 15.01 -6.19
C GLN A 100 26.85 14.31 -7.48
N ALA A 101 27.69 13.43 -8.04
CA ALA A 101 27.29 12.59 -9.16
C ALA A 101 26.22 11.56 -8.78
N LEU A 102 26.27 11.05 -7.53
CA LEU A 102 25.24 10.17 -6.99
C LEU A 102 23.91 10.89 -6.81
N TRP A 103 23.94 12.12 -6.28
CA TRP A 103 22.75 12.99 -6.18
C TRP A 103 22.11 13.19 -7.56
N TRP A 104 22.90 13.55 -8.56
CA TRP A 104 22.46 13.65 -9.95
C TRP A 104 21.84 12.34 -10.47
N GLY A 105 22.49 11.20 -10.22
CA GLY A 105 21.96 9.90 -10.62
C GLY A 105 20.60 9.59 -10.00
N VAL A 106 20.42 9.87 -8.71
CA VAL A 106 19.13 9.68 -8.01
C VAL A 106 18.03 10.54 -8.62
N ILE A 107 18.26 11.85 -8.79
CA ILE A 107 17.24 12.77 -9.31
C ILE A 107 16.92 12.53 -10.79
N THR A 108 17.89 12.07 -11.59
CA THR A 108 17.69 11.73 -13.00
C THR A 108 16.97 10.39 -13.17
N LEU A 109 17.41 9.33 -12.48
CA LEU A 109 16.81 7.99 -12.62
C LEU A 109 15.42 7.90 -11.99
N CYS A 110 15.16 8.68 -10.95
CA CYS A 110 13.80 8.86 -10.40
C CYS A 110 12.94 9.83 -11.23
N THR A 111 13.42 10.32 -12.38
CA THR A 111 12.70 11.25 -13.28
C THR A 111 12.26 12.56 -12.64
N VAL A 112 12.94 13.00 -11.57
CA VAL A 112 12.65 14.28 -10.88
C VAL A 112 13.23 15.45 -11.68
N GLY A 113 14.52 15.36 -12.03
CA GLY A 113 15.18 16.29 -12.94
C GLY A 113 15.16 17.76 -12.50
N TYR A 114 15.69 18.09 -11.32
CA TYR A 114 15.74 19.48 -10.84
C TYR A 114 16.53 20.43 -11.75
N GLY A 115 17.50 19.92 -12.52
CA GLY A 115 18.35 20.72 -13.41
C GLY A 115 19.40 21.56 -12.66
N ASP A 116 19.55 21.35 -11.36
CA ASP A 116 20.59 21.94 -10.53
C ASP A 116 21.98 21.46 -10.94
N MET A 117 22.10 20.22 -11.40
CA MET A 117 23.34 19.59 -11.88
C MET A 117 23.06 18.87 -13.19
N VAL A 118 23.85 19.13 -14.22
CA VAL A 118 23.71 18.52 -15.56
C VAL A 118 25.12 18.32 -16.14
N PRO A 119 25.44 17.20 -16.79
CA PRO A 119 26.71 17.04 -17.50
C PRO A 119 26.83 18.11 -18.59
N GLU A 120 27.97 18.78 -18.65
CA GLU A 120 28.22 19.86 -19.62
C GLU A 120 28.91 19.34 -20.87
N THR A 121 29.77 18.32 -20.72
CA THR A 121 30.54 17.76 -21.82
C THR A 121 29.66 16.97 -22.79
N TRP A 122 30.04 16.96 -24.07
CA TRP A 122 29.33 16.17 -25.08
C TRP A 122 29.36 14.66 -24.77
N GLN A 123 30.51 14.15 -24.31
CA GLN A 123 30.68 12.74 -23.94
C GLN A 123 29.84 12.38 -22.71
N GLY A 124 29.86 13.23 -21.67
CA GLY A 124 29.02 13.10 -20.49
C GLY A 124 27.54 13.09 -20.83
N LYS A 125 27.08 13.97 -21.72
CA LYS A 125 25.68 14.01 -22.20
C LYS A 125 25.26 12.72 -22.93
N ILE A 126 26.11 12.17 -23.79
CA ILE A 126 25.81 10.90 -24.49
C ILE A 126 25.69 9.75 -23.48
N ILE A 127 26.68 9.60 -22.59
CA ILE A 127 26.70 8.54 -21.59
C ILE A 127 25.53 8.68 -20.62
N ALA A 128 25.27 9.90 -20.15
CA ALA A 128 24.13 10.21 -19.28
C ALA A 128 22.80 9.86 -19.94
N SER A 129 22.62 10.21 -21.22
CA SER A 129 21.39 9.91 -21.97
C SER A 129 21.17 8.41 -22.09
N PHE A 130 22.21 7.65 -22.45
CA PHE A 130 22.12 6.19 -22.55
C PHE A 130 21.83 5.53 -21.19
N CYS A 131 22.56 5.94 -20.15
CA CYS A 131 22.35 5.43 -18.80
C CYS A 131 20.97 5.80 -18.24
N ALA A 132 20.46 7.00 -18.54
CA ALA A 132 19.13 7.43 -18.11
C ALA A 132 18.04 6.58 -18.74
N LEU A 133 18.10 6.31 -20.05
CA LEU A 133 17.12 5.44 -20.73
C LEU A 133 17.05 4.04 -20.11
N LEU A 134 18.19 3.45 -19.81
CA LEU A 134 18.26 2.14 -19.15
C LEU A 134 17.78 2.22 -17.70
N GLY A 135 18.29 3.17 -16.92
CA GLY A 135 18.02 3.25 -15.48
C GLY A 135 16.57 3.62 -15.15
N ILE A 136 15.95 4.53 -15.91
CA ILE A 136 14.52 4.89 -15.75
C ILE A 136 13.65 3.65 -15.92
N SER A 137 13.98 2.80 -16.91
CA SER A 137 13.24 1.57 -17.16
C SER A 137 13.24 0.65 -15.93
N PHE A 138 14.38 0.49 -15.25
CA PHE A 138 14.47 -0.33 -14.03
C PHE A 138 13.77 0.29 -12.83
N PHE A 139 13.87 1.60 -12.62
CA PHE A 139 13.20 2.30 -11.51
C PHE A 139 11.67 2.37 -11.69
N ALA A 140 11.16 2.24 -12.92
CA ALA A 140 9.73 2.15 -13.20
C ALA A 140 9.13 0.75 -12.89
N LEU A 141 9.95 -0.33 -12.94
CA LEU A 141 9.45 -1.70 -12.76
C LEU A 141 8.79 -1.96 -11.39
N PRO A 142 9.31 -1.51 -10.24
CA PRO A 142 8.65 -1.72 -8.95
C PRO A 142 7.21 -1.21 -8.91
N ALA A 143 6.95 -0.04 -9.49
CA ALA A 143 5.60 0.50 -9.59
C ALA A 143 4.70 -0.38 -10.48
N GLY A 144 5.22 -0.86 -11.61
CA GLY A 144 4.52 -1.77 -12.51
C GLY A 144 4.19 -3.13 -11.89
N ILE A 145 5.14 -3.74 -11.18
CA ILE A 145 4.99 -5.02 -10.47
C ILE A 145 3.92 -4.90 -9.37
N LEU A 146 3.97 -3.83 -8.58
CA LEU A 146 2.95 -3.59 -7.56
C LEU A 146 1.57 -3.37 -8.20
N GLY A 147 1.49 -2.56 -9.25
CA GLY A 147 0.25 -2.28 -9.96
C GLY A 147 -0.41 -3.54 -10.52
N SER A 148 0.36 -4.39 -11.20
CA SER A 148 -0.14 -5.67 -11.72
C SER A 148 -0.50 -6.65 -10.59
N GLY A 149 0.29 -6.72 -9.53
CA GLY A 149 0.00 -7.53 -8.34
C GLY A 149 -1.31 -7.14 -7.65
N PHE A 150 -1.60 -5.83 -7.56
CA PHE A 150 -2.89 -5.34 -7.06
C PHE A 150 -4.04 -5.72 -7.99
N ALA A 151 -3.89 -5.53 -9.30
CA ALA A 151 -4.92 -5.89 -10.28
C ALA A 151 -5.27 -7.38 -10.22
N LEU A 152 -4.25 -8.25 -10.18
CA LEU A 152 -4.42 -9.70 -10.05
C LEU A 152 -5.14 -10.07 -8.75
N LYS A 153 -4.77 -9.44 -7.64
CA LYS A 153 -5.37 -9.74 -6.34
C LYS A 153 -6.83 -9.29 -6.26
N VAL A 154 -7.17 -8.13 -6.84
CA VAL A 154 -8.56 -7.67 -6.96
C VAL A 154 -9.37 -8.64 -7.83
N GLN A 155 -8.81 -9.08 -8.97
CA GLN A 155 -9.46 -10.06 -9.85
C GLN A 155 -9.69 -11.40 -9.14
N GLN A 156 -8.71 -11.89 -8.37
CA GLN A 156 -8.84 -13.11 -7.56
C GLN A 156 -9.93 -12.97 -6.49
N GLN A 157 -9.99 -11.82 -5.79
CA GLN A 157 -11.06 -11.57 -4.81
C GLN A 157 -12.45 -11.55 -5.46
N GLN A 158 -12.59 -11.01 -6.67
CA GLN A 158 -13.85 -11.06 -7.41
C GLN A 158 -14.25 -12.50 -7.75
N ARG A 159 -13.32 -13.32 -8.23
CA ARG A 159 -13.57 -14.76 -8.50
C ARG A 159 -13.97 -15.51 -7.24
N GLN A 160 -13.30 -15.28 -6.12
CA GLN A 160 -13.65 -15.89 -4.83
C GLN A 160 -15.05 -15.46 -4.37
N LYS A 161 -15.41 -14.19 -4.51
CA LYS A 161 -16.78 -13.71 -4.21
C LYS A 161 -17.82 -14.44 -5.05
N HIS A 162 -17.56 -14.67 -6.34
CA HIS A 162 -18.47 -15.44 -7.20
C HIS A 162 -18.63 -16.89 -6.71
N MET A 163 -17.54 -17.55 -6.28
CA MET A 163 -17.64 -18.90 -5.72
C MET A 163 -18.36 -18.93 -4.37
N ILE A 164 -18.10 -17.95 -3.50
CA ILE A 164 -18.77 -17.85 -2.19
C ILE A 164 -20.27 -17.64 -2.37
N ARG A 165 -20.70 -16.84 -3.36
CA ARG A 165 -22.12 -16.67 -3.70
C ARG A 165 -22.80 -17.99 -4.09
N ARG A 166 -22.06 -18.96 -4.64
CA ARG A 166 -22.58 -20.29 -4.96
C ARG A 166 -22.73 -21.20 -3.74
N ARG A 167 -22.11 -20.88 -2.59
CA ARG A 167 -22.23 -21.69 -1.36
C ARG A 167 -23.66 -21.71 -0.81
N GLN A 168 -24.37 -20.58 -0.83
CA GLN A 168 -25.75 -20.51 -0.35
C GLN A 168 -26.70 -21.42 -1.15
N PRO A 169 -26.80 -21.31 -2.49
CA PRO A 169 -27.69 -22.19 -3.25
C PRO A 169 -27.29 -23.67 -3.16
N ALA A 170 -26.00 -23.99 -3.04
CA ALA A 170 -25.57 -25.36 -2.78
C ALA A 170 -26.05 -25.88 -1.42
N ALA A 171 -25.95 -25.06 -0.35
CA ALA A 171 -26.49 -25.41 0.96
C ALA A 171 -28.01 -25.60 0.91
N THR A 172 -28.73 -24.71 0.22
CA THR A 172 -30.19 -24.82 0.04
C THR A 172 -30.56 -26.11 -0.69
N LEU A 173 -29.83 -26.49 -1.74
CA LEU A 173 -30.07 -27.73 -2.48
C LEU A 173 -29.90 -28.97 -1.59
N ILE A 174 -28.84 -29.02 -0.79
CA ILE A 174 -28.59 -30.12 0.14
C ILE A 174 -29.73 -30.18 1.19
N GLN A 175 -30.12 -29.02 1.73
CA GLN A 175 -31.22 -28.95 2.71
C GLN A 175 -32.56 -29.37 2.11
N SER A 176 -32.88 -28.97 0.87
CA SER A 176 -34.12 -29.38 0.21
C SER A 176 -34.13 -30.86 -0.12
N LEU A 177 -33.00 -31.42 -0.59
CA LEU A 177 -32.86 -32.86 -0.85
C LEU A 177 -33.07 -33.67 0.43
N TRP A 178 -32.47 -33.25 1.55
CA TRP A 178 -32.69 -33.92 2.84
C TRP A 178 -34.14 -33.82 3.30
N ARG A 179 -34.80 -32.66 3.11
CA ARG A 179 -36.23 -32.50 3.42
C ARG A 179 -37.11 -33.40 2.56
N CYS A 180 -36.82 -33.56 1.27
CA CYS A 180 -37.53 -34.49 0.40
C CYS A 180 -37.34 -35.95 0.84
N TYR A 181 -36.11 -36.35 1.15
CA TYR A 181 -35.81 -37.69 1.67
C TYR A 181 -36.52 -37.96 3.01
N ALA A 182 -36.48 -36.98 3.93
CA ALA A 182 -37.09 -37.12 5.24
C ALA A 182 -38.63 -37.18 5.22
N ALA A 183 -39.25 -36.77 4.10
CA ALA A 183 -40.70 -36.81 3.88
C ALA A 183 -41.20 -38.14 3.27
N ASP A 184 -40.29 -39.07 2.96
CA ASP A 184 -40.65 -40.41 2.49
C ASP A 184 -41.41 -41.20 3.58
N GLU A 185 -42.35 -42.07 3.19
CA GLU A 185 -43.26 -42.77 4.12
C GLU A 185 -42.51 -43.75 5.04
N HIS A 186 -41.34 -44.23 4.60
CA HIS A 186 -40.46 -45.10 5.38
C HIS A 186 -39.46 -44.35 6.29
N SER A 187 -39.45 -43.01 6.26
CA SER A 187 -38.49 -42.18 7.02
C SER A 187 -38.97 -41.90 8.46
N LEU A 188 -38.15 -42.27 9.45
CA LEU A 188 -38.40 -42.07 10.89
C LEU A 188 -37.96 -40.70 11.42
N SER A 189 -37.76 -39.70 10.56
CA SER A 189 -37.17 -38.41 10.96
C SER A 189 -38.19 -37.47 11.64
N GLU A 190 -38.42 -37.65 12.95
CA GLU A 190 -39.29 -36.79 13.76
C GLU A 190 -38.81 -35.32 13.84
N ALA A 191 -37.49 -35.11 13.80
CA ALA A 191 -36.89 -33.77 13.92
C ALA A 191 -37.31 -32.82 12.77
N THR A 192 -37.58 -33.36 11.58
CA THR A 192 -38.04 -32.59 10.42
C THR A 192 -39.44 -32.02 10.64
N TRP A 193 -40.33 -32.82 11.23
CA TRP A 193 -41.74 -32.47 11.42
C TRP A 193 -41.99 -31.61 12.67
N LYS A 194 -41.11 -31.71 13.67
CA LYS A 194 -41.20 -30.94 14.93
C LYS A 194 -41.30 -29.42 14.72
N ILE A 195 -40.68 -28.88 13.68
CA ILE A 195 -40.73 -27.43 13.37
C ILE A 195 -42.11 -27.00 12.84
N HIS A 196 -42.86 -27.93 12.23
CA HIS A 196 -44.19 -27.70 11.68
C HIS A 196 -45.32 -28.03 12.69
N GLN A 197 -45.00 -28.73 13.77
CA GLN A 197 -45.91 -29.02 14.87
C GLN A 197 -46.00 -27.89 15.90
N VAL A 198 -45.20 -26.83 15.75
CA VAL A 198 -45.27 -25.64 16.62
C VAL A 198 -46.57 -24.88 16.31
N PRO A 199 -47.44 -24.62 17.30
CA PRO A 199 -48.66 -23.84 17.09
C PRO A 199 -48.34 -22.43 16.58
N LEU A 200 -49.10 -21.94 15.60
CA LEU A 200 -48.98 -20.56 15.12
C LEU A 200 -49.25 -19.56 16.27
N PRO A 201 -48.49 -18.46 16.36
CA PRO A 201 -48.80 -17.43 17.35
C PRO A 201 -50.22 -16.90 17.13
N SER A 202 -51.01 -16.86 18.20
CA SER A 202 -52.34 -16.26 18.15
C SER A 202 -52.26 -14.80 17.69
N PRO A 203 -53.14 -14.33 16.81
CA PRO A 203 -53.16 -12.93 16.39
C PRO A 203 -53.32 -12.00 17.60
N PRO A 204 -52.72 -10.79 17.58
CA PRO A 204 -52.84 -9.84 18.68
C PRO A 204 -54.32 -9.45 18.89
N PRO A 205 -54.76 -9.28 20.15
CA PRO A 205 -56.13 -8.89 20.45
C PRO A 205 -56.40 -7.48 19.88
N SER A 206 -57.53 -7.36 19.18
CA SER A 206 -58.08 -6.12 18.59
C SER A 206 -58.47 -5.10 19.64
#